data_AF-A0AAJ6NJC6-F1
#
_entry.id   AF-A0AAJ6NJC6-F1
#
_cell.length_a   1.000
_cell.length_b   1.000
_cell.length_c   1.000
_cell.angle_alpha   90.00
_cell.angle_beta   90.00
_cell.angle_gamma   90.00
#
_symmetry.space_group_name_H-M   'P 1'
#
loop_
_entity.id
_entity.type
_entity.pdbx_description
1 polymer ?
#
loop_
_entity_poly.entity_id
_entity_poly.type
_entity_poly.pdbx_seq_one_letter_code
_entity_poly.pdbx_strand_id
1 'polypeptide(L)'
;MHSPSFDESRLIKATGFTLIELMITVAIIAIIAAIAIPSYQVYIRRAELSTAQQEMLKVAELLEKHRARNFSYDGFVLKGTSTNQGPYYSVASATNNSLLLPLDASSGKQKFTLSLTVNAQTWSLKAVSQSPRNYSLLLTSAGIKCKIKTPANITAQDCGLDKEDW
;
A
#
# COMPACT_ATOMS: atom_id res chain seq x y z
N MET A 1 5.50 -78.15 14.49
CA MET A 1 4.18 -77.56 14.21
C MET A 1 4.08 -76.24 14.95
N HIS A 2 4.20 -75.11 14.25
CA HIS A 2 3.92 -73.78 14.78
C HIS A 2 3.13 -73.05 13.69
N SER A 3 1.90 -72.65 13.99
CA SER A 3 0.95 -72.00 13.09
C SER A 3 1.32 -70.52 12.85
N PRO A 4 0.93 -69.93 11.70
CA PRO A 4 1.22 -68.53 11.41
C PRO A 4 0.20 -67.61 12.10
N SER A 5 0.67 -66.49 12.66
CA SER A 5 -0.17 -65.37 13.09
C SER A 5 -0.38 -64.42 11.89
N PHE A 6 -1.61 -64.35 11.38
CA PHE A 6 -2.00 -63.35 10.38
C PHE A 6 -2.20 -62.00 11.06
N ASP A 7 -1.47 -60.99 10.57
CA ASP A 7 -1.60 -59.58 10.94
C ASP A 7 -2.89 -59.00 10.31
N GLU A 8 -3.87 -58.64 11.15
CA GLU A 8 -5.10 -57.96 10.72
C GLU A 8 -4.78 -56.50 10.40
N SER A 9 -4.62 -56.21 9.11
CA SER A 9 -4.60 -54.85 8.59
C SER A 9 -5.91 -54.14 8.92
N ARG A 10 -5.87 -53.23 9.92
CA ARG A 10 -6.97 -52.30 10.23
C ARG A 10 -7.33 -51.46 9.01
N LEU A 11 -8.42 -51.80 8.34
CA LEU A 11 -9.08 -50.95 7.35
C LEU A 11 -9.65 -49.70 8.04
N ILE A 12 -9.02 -48.56 7.82
CA ILE A 12 -9.57 -47.26 8.23
C ILE A 12 -10.82 -47.01 7.37
N LYS A 13 -11.99 -47.10 7.98
CA LYS A 13 -13.28 -46.86 7.33
C LYS A 13 -13.40 -45.37 7.00
N ALA A 14 -13.32 -45.01 5.72
CA ALA A 14 -13.55 -43.64 5.27
C ALA A 14 -15.03 -43.28 5.46
N THR A 15 -15.33 -42.45 6.46
CA THR A 15 -16.65 -41.83 6.64
C THR A 15 -16.77 -40.63 5.71
N GLY A 16 -17.74 -40.64 4.80
CA GLY A 16 -18.01 -39.54 3.87
C GLY A 16 -19.00 -38.51 4.43
N PHE A 17 -18.91 -37.26 3.95
CA PHE A 17 -19.85 -36.17 4.23
C PHE A 17 -21.18 -36.35 3.48
N THR A 18 -22.28 -35.88 4.07
CA THR A 18 -23.60 -35.89 3.40
C THR A 18 -23.80 -34.64 2.54
N LEU A 19 -24.65 -34.75 1.50
CA LEU A 19 -25.01 -33.59 0.67
C LEU A 19 -25.68 -32.47 1.47
N ILE A 20 -26.52 -32.82 2.44
CA ILE A 20 -27.24 -31.84 3.27
C ILE A 20 -26.27 -31.05 4.16
N GLU A 21 -25.26 -31.71 4.71
CA GLU A 21 -24.22 -31.07 5.52
C GLU A 21 -23.41 -30.07 4.70
N LEU A 22 -23.10 -30.42 3.45
CA LEU A 22 -22.43 -29.49 2.53
C LEU A 22 -23.32 -28.29 2.17
N MET A 23 -24.62 -28.48 1.92
CA MET A 23 -25.52 -27.38 1.60
C MET A 23 -25.64 -26.36 2.74
N ILE A 24 -25.78 -26.83 3.98
CA ILE A 24 -25.84 -25.96 5.16
C ILE A 24 -24.51 -25.21 5.34
N THR A 25 -23.39 -25.91 5.18
CA THR A 25 -22.06 -25.31 5.33
C THR A 25 -21.82 -24.20 4.31
N VAL A 26 -22.18 -24.43 3.04
CA VAL A 26 -22.07 -23.42 1.98
C VAL A 26 -22.98 -22.22 2.26
N ALA A 27 -24.20 -22.45 2.76
CA ALA A 27 -25.11 -21.36 3.11
C ALA A 27 -24.54 -20.46 4.22
N ILE A 28 -23.93 -21.04 5.26
CA ILE A 28 -23.29 -20.29 6.35
C ILE A 28 -22.09 -19.50 5.82
N ILE A 29 -21.22 -20.13 5.01
CA ILE A 29 -20.05 -19.47 4.43
C ILE A 29 -20.49 -18.30 3.53
N ALA A 30 -21.55 -18.44 2.75
CA ALA A 30 -22.07 -17.39 1.89
C ALA A 30 -22.50 -16.14 2.70
N ILE A 31 -23.19 -16.35 3.83
CA ILE A 31 -23.61 -15.26 4.73
C ILE A 31 -22.38 -14.52 5.30
N ILE A 32 -21.38 -15.27 5.77
CA ILE A 32 -20.15 -14.68 6.34
C ILE A 32 -19.38 -13.92 5.25
N ALA A 33 -19.22 -14.52 4.07
CA ALA A 33 -18.45 -13.95 2.96
C ALA A 33 -19.02 -12.61 2.49
N ALA A 34 -20.34 -12.45 2.48
CA ALA A 34 -21.01 -11.20 2.08
C ALA A 34 -20.57 -9.98 2.90
N ILE A 35 -20.23 -10.18 4.18
CA ILE A 35 -19.79 -9.11 5.09
C ILE A 35 -18.26 -9.07 5.17
N ALA A 36 -17.62 -10.23 5.24
CA ALA A 36 -16.18 -10.34 5.45
C ALA A 36 -15.37 -9.78 4.27
N ILE A 37 -15.78 -10.07 3.03
CA ILE A 37 -15.05 -9.65 1.83
C ILE A 37 -14.94 -8.11 1.72
N PRO A 38 -16.04 -7.33 1.72
CA PRO A 38 -15.94 -5.87 1.62
C PRO A 38 -15.21 -5.26 2.82
N SER A 39 -15.40 -5.80 4.03
CA SER A 39 -14.68 -5.36 5.23
C SER A 39 -13.17 -5.54 5.09
N TYR A 40 -12.73 -6.72 4.64
CA TYR A 40 -11.31 -6.99 4.41
C TYR A 40 -10.72 -6.08 3.32
N GLN A 41 -11.46 -5.78 2.26
CA GLN A 41 -11.02 -4.82 1.23
C GLN A 41 -10.86 -3.39 1.78
N VAL A 42 -11.67 -2.96 2.75
CA VAL A 42 -11.48 -1.67 3.44
C VAL A 42 -10.20 -1.72 4.29
N TYR A 43 -9.98 -2.80 5.03
CA TYR A 43 -8.79 -2.98 5.85
C TYR A 43 -7.50 -2.90 5.02
N ILE A 44 -7.42 -3.64 3.91
CA ILE A 44 -6.25 -3.61 3.02
C ILE A 44 -6.01 -2.20 2.46
N ARG A 45 -7.06 -1.49 2.02
CA ARG A 45 -6.90 -0.10 1.54
C ARG A 45 -6.36 0.85 2.61
N ARG A 46 -6.79 0.70 3.86
CA ARG A 46 -6.26 1.48 4.99
C ARG A 46 -4.80 1.14 5.27
N ALA A 47 -4.41 -0.12 5.17
CA ALA A 47 -3.02 -0.54 5.29
C ALA A 47 -2.15 0.06 4.16
N GLU A 48 -2.59 -0.05 2.91
CA GLU A 48 -1.93 0.56 1.74
C GLU A 48 -1.76 2.08 1.91
N LEU A 49 -2.80 2.78 2.40
CA LEU A 49 -2.76 4.21 2.69
C LEU A 49 -1.70 4.53 3.76
N SER A 50 -1.68 3.76 4.86
CA SER A 50 -0.72 3.94 5.95
C SER A 50 0.72 3.75 5.47
N THR A 51 0.98 2.76 4.61
CA THR A 51 2.29 2.59 3.99
C THR A 51 2.69 3.81 3.17
N ALA A 52 1.80 4.33 2.32
CA ALA A 52 2.07 5.52 1.52
C ALA A 52 2.35 6.76 2.39
N GLN A 53 1.57 6.96 3.47
CA GLN A 53 1.80 8.03 4.44
C GLN A 53 3.20 7.94 5.08
N GLN A 54 3.61 6.75 5.51
CA GLN A 54 4.92 6.51 6.09
C GLN A 54 6.04 6.81 5.09
N GLU A 55 5.90 6.37 3.84
CA GLU A 55 6.89 6.65 2.79
C GLU A 55 6.97 8.14 2.46
N MET A 56 5.84 8.85 2.40
CA MET A 56 5.82 10.31 2.23
C MET A 56 6.54 11.03 3.37
N LEU A 57 6.36 10.58 4.62
CA LEU A 57 7.06 11.15 5.78
C LEU A 57 8.57 10.91 5.71
N LYS A 58 9.02 9.72 5.28
CA LYS A 58 10.44 9.46 5.05
C LYS A 58 11.02 10.34 3.94
N VAL A 59 10.25 10.56 2.88
CA VAL A 59 10.65 11.49 1.81
C VAL A 59 10.76 12.93 2.33
N ALA A 60 9.81 13.37 3.16
CA ALA A 60 9.88 14.68 3.81
C ALA A 60 11.14 14.83 4.67
N GLU A 61 11.51 13.80 5.45
CA GLU A 61 12.76 13.78 6.22
C GLU A 61 14.00 13.99 5.32
N LEU A 62 14.04 13.34 4.16
CA LEU A 62 15.15 13.49 3.21
C LEU A 62 15.22 14.90 2.60
N LEU A 63 14.07 15.51 2.33
CA LEU A 63 13.97 16.90 1.90
C LEU A 63 14.54 17.84 2.96
N GLU A 64 14.15 17.67 4.23
CA GLU A 64 14.69 18.48 5.33
C GLU A 64 16.19 18.28 5.51
N LYS A 65 16.67 17.03 5.41
CA LYS A 65 18.11 16.73 5.45
C LYS A 65 18.87 17.38 4.28
N HIS A 66 18.27 17.45 3.10
CA HIS A 66 18.86 18.15 1.95
C HIS A 66 18.94 19.65 2.18
N ARG A 67 17.86 20.28 2.69
CA ARG A 67 17.85 21.69 3.02
C ARG A 67 18.86 22.03 4.12
N ALA A 68 19.01 21.18 5.13
CA ALA A 68 20.00 21.42 6.19
C ALA A 68 21.44 21.48 5.67
N ARG A 69 21.76 20.79 4.56
CA ARG A 69 23.09 20.82 3.93
C ARG A 69 23.26 21.91 2.88
N ASN A 70 22.21 22.21 2.13
CA ASN A 70 22.28 23.07 0.94
C ASN A 70 21.60 24.43 1.14
N PHE A 71 20.99 24.67 2.30
CA PHE A 71 20.15 25.84 2.63
C PHE A 71 18.98 26.08 1.68
N SER A 72 18.66 25.10 0.82
CA SER A 72 17.64 25.16 -0.22
C SER A 72 17.12 23.75 -0.52
N TYR A 73 15.86 23.60 -0.92
CA TYR A 73 15.35 22.33 -1.47
C TYR A 73 15.63 22.17 -2.97
N ASP A 74 16.13 23.22 -3.63
CA ASP A 74 16.46 23.15 -5.05
C ASP A 74 17.53 22.08 -5.33
N GLY A 75 17.44 21.45 -6.50
CA GLY A 75 18.30 20.34 -6.90
C GLY A 75 18.11 19.05 -6.09
N PHE A 76 17.10 18.97 -5.22
CA PHE A 76 16.75 17.71 -4.57
C PHE A 76 16.17 16.73 -5.59
N VAL A 77 16.64 15.49 -5.55
CA VAL A 77 16.20 14.42 -6.45
C VAL A 77 15.71 13.24 -5.63
N LEU A 78 14.43 12.90 -5.80
CA LEU A 78 13.88 11.64 -5.29
C LEU A 78 14.37 10.48 -6.13
N LYS A 79 14.92 9.47 -5.46
CA LYS A 79 15.51 8.31 -6.12
C LYS A 79 14.96 7.03 -5.48
N GLY A 80 14.27 6.20 -6.27
CA GLY A 80 13.75 4.90 -5.86
C GLY A 80 14.75 3.77 -6.18
N THR A 81 14.60 2.60 -5.56
CA THR A 81 15.55 1.48 -5.74
C THR A 81 15.25 0.66 -6.99
N SER A 82 16.26 0.42 -7.82
CA SER A 82 16.38 -0.84 -8.58
C SER A 82 17.10 -1.83 -7.68
N THR A 83 16.35 -2.71 -7.01
CA THR A 83 16.82 -3.93 -6.29
C THR A 83 18.06 -3.80 -5.38
N ASN A 84 17.88 -3.99 -4.07
CA ASN A 84 18.93 -4.35 -3.10
C ASN A 84 20.03 -3.32 -2.81
N GLN A 85 19.70 -2.04 -2.81
CA GLN A 85 20.43 -1.04 -2.03
C GLN A 85 19.38 -0.38 -1.13
N GLY A 86 19.71 -0.02 0.11
CA GLY A 86 18.74 0.51 1.09
C GLY A 86 17.86 1.64 0.53
N PRO A 87 16.78 2.03 1.24
CA PRO A 87 15.56 2.60 0.64
C PRO A 87 15.69 3.91 -0.16
N TYR A 88 16.88 4.53 -0.23
CA TYR A 88 17.14 5.77 -0.94
C TYR A 88 18.56 5.78 -1.54
N TYR A 89 18.71 5.41 -2.81
CA TYR A 89 19.96 5.59 -3.59
C TYR A 89 19.66 6.11 -4.99
N SER A 90 20.64 6.77 -5.63
CA SER A 90 20.52 7.33 -6.97
C SER A 90 20.24 6.34 -8.09
N VAL A 91 19.07 6.51 -8.71
CA VAL A 91 18.72 5.88 -9.99
C VAL A 91 18.82 6.88 -11.14
N ALA A 92 19.27 6.38 -12.28
CA ALA A 92 19.64 7.14 -13.47
C ALA A 92 18.46 7.61 -14.35
N SER A 93 17.25 7.73 -13.80
CA SER A 93 16.11 8.30 -14.54
C SER A 93 15.36 9.31 -13.68
N ALA A 94 16.02 10.43 -13.43
CA ALA A 94 15.54 11.58 -12.66
C ALA A 94 14.69 12.58 -13.47
N THR A 95 14.24 12.20 -14.68
CA THR A 95 13.52 13.11 -15.58
C THR A 95 12.05 13.30 -15.23
N ASN A 96 11.50 12.46 -14.35
CA ASN A 96 10.10 12.55 -13.92
C ASN A 96 10.06 12.74 -12.41
N ASN A 97 9.44 13.83 -11.96
CA ASN A 97 9.13 14.14 -10.56
C ASN A 97 8.11 13.14 -9.93
N SER A 98 7.94 11.96 -10.52
CA SER A 98 6.98 10.95 -10.13
C SER A 98 7.62 9.61 -9.77
N LEU A 99 7.12 8.99 -8.71
CA LEU A 99 7.56 7.71 -8.17
C LEU A 99 6.34 6.84 -7.89
N LEU A 100 6.48 5.52 -8.00
CA LEU A 100 5.39 4.60 -7.71
C LEU A 100 5.60 3.99 -6.31
N LEU A 101 4.54 3.95 -5.51
CA LEU A 101 4.56 3.42 -4.13
C LEU A 101 3.72 2.13 -4.02
N PRO A 102 4.07 1.19 -3.13
CA PRO A 102 5.21 1.27 -2.21
C PRO A 102 6.54 1.07 -2.94
N LEU A 103 7.61 1.61 -2.38
CA LEU A 103 8.93 1.71 -3.03
C LEU A 103 9.59 0.35 -3.28
N ASP A 104 9.20 -0.65 -2.51
CA ASP A 104 9.65 -2.05 -2.58
C ASP A 104 8.71 -2.94 -3.41
N ALA A 105 7.63 -2.40 -3.97
CA ALA A 105 6.72 -3.18 -4.80
C ALA A 105 7.38 -3.58 -6.13
N SER A 106 7.18 -4.84 -6.50
CA SER A 106 7.47 -5.33 -7.84
C SER A 106 6.70 -4.52 -8.90
N SER A 107 7.26 -4.44 -10.11
CA SER A 107 6.63 -3.75 -11.25
C SER A 107 5.17 -4.21 -11.44
N GLY A 108 4.24 -3.24 -11.50
CA GLY A 108 2.81 -3.49 -11.66
C GLY A 108 2.04 -3.78 -10.37
N LYS A 109 2.70 -3.77 -9.20
CA LYS A 109 2.05 -3.91 -7.88
C LYS A 109 1.91 -2.60 -7.13
N GLN A 110 2.39 -1.50 -7.70
CA GLN A 110 2.30 -0.19 -7.08
C GLN A 110 0.83 0.27 -7.00
N LYS A 111 0.53 1.01 -5.94
CA LYS A 111 -0.81 1.43 -5.53
C LYS A 111 -0.98 2.94 -5.62
N PHE A 112 0.10 3.69 -5.51
CA PHE A 112 0.08 5.15 -5.61
C PHE A 112 1.13 5.66 -6.59
N THR A 113 0.83 6.79 -7.20
CA THR A 113 1.79 7.62 -7.94
C THR A 113 2.08 8.85 -7.09
N LEU A 114 3.28 8.93 -6.55
CA LEU A 114 3.80 10.04 -5.79
C LEU A 114 4.39 11.08 -6.75
N SER A 115 3.91 12.32 -6.71
CA SER A 115 4.49 13.47 -7.40
C SER A 115 5.12 14.42 -6.40
N LEU A 116 6.37 14.79 -6.61
CA LEU A 116 7.07 15.80 -5.83
C LEU A 116 7.19 17.10 -6.62
N THR A 117 6.77 18.20 -6.02
CA THR A 117 7.06 19.55 -6.52
C THR A 117 7.97 20.24 -5.52
N VAL A 118 9.11 20.76 -5.99
CA VAL A 118 10.11 21.48 -5.17
C VAL A 118 10.44 22.83 -5.80
N ASN A 119 10.75 23.81 -4.96
CA ASN A 119 11.50 25.01 -5.32
C ASN A 119 12.55 25.26 -4.23
N ALA A 120 13.26 26.38 -4.26
CA ALA A 120 14.31 26.66 -3.27
C ALA A 120 13.83 26.67 -1.81
N GLN A 121 12.56 26.99 -1.54
CA GLN A 121 12.04 27.29 -0.21
C GLN A 121 10.91 26.36 0.25
N THR A 122 10.17 25.76 -0.67
CA THR A 122 9.00 24.93 -0.34
C THR A 122 8.95 23.67 -1.20
N TRP A 123 8.25 22.67 -0.67
CA TRP A 123 7.97 21.42 -1.36
C TRP A 123 6.55 20.92 -1.07
N SER A 124 6.01 20.13 -2.00
CA SER A 124 4.76 19.38 -1.84
C SER A 124 4.86 17.97 -2.42
N LEU A 125 4.35 17.00 -1.69
CA LEU A 125 4.26 15.60 -2.04
C LEU A 125 2.79 15.24 -2.23
N LYS A 126 2.43 14.81 -3.43
CA LYS A 126 1.07 14.37 -3.77
C LYS A 126 1.11 12.88 -4.11
N ALA A 127 0.48 12.03 -3.31
CA ALA A 127 0.34 10.61 -3.64
C ALA A 127 -1.08 10.33 -4.16
N VAL A 128 -1.21 10.11 -5.46
CA VAL A 128 -2.48 9.76 -6.10
C VAL A 128 -2.66 8.26 -6.09
N SER A 129 -3.76 7.78 -5.51
CA SER A 129 -4.12 6.36 -5.59
C SER A 129 -4.45 5.95 -7.02
N GLN A 130 -3.97 4.78 -7.45
CA GLN A 130 -4.34 4.15 -8.72
C GLN A 130 -5.76 3.57 -8.70
N SER A 131 -6.32 3.34 -7.51
CA SER A 131 -7.72 2.91 -7.35
C SER A 131 -8.63 4.11 -7.03
N PRO A 132 -9.78 4.28 -7.72
CA PRO A 132 -10.73 5.33 -7.41
C PRO A 132 -11.45 5.13 -6.08
N ARG A 133 -11.34 3.94 -5.47
CA ARG A 133 -11.93 3.61 -4.17
C ARG A 133 -11.03 3.94 -2.99
N ASN A 134 -9.76 4.31 -3.23
CA ASN A 134 -8.83 4.67 -2.17
C ASN A 134 -8.65 6.19 -2.11
N TYR A 135 -8.19 6.70 -0.97
CA TYR A 135 -7.86 8.11 -0.84
C TYR A 135 -6.53 8.42 -1.53
N SER A 136 -6.37 9.66 -1.95
CA SER A 136 -5.11 10.26 -2.36
C SER A 136 -4.64 11.23 -1.28
N LEU A 137 -3.33 11.44 -1.16
CA LEU A 137 -2.70 12.15 -0.05
C LEU A 137 -1.96 13.39 -0.54
N LEU A 138 -1.90 14.41 0.32
CA LEU A 138 -1.01 15.56 0.20
C LEU A 138 -0.23 15.73 1.50
N LEU A 139 1.06 16.00 1.36
CA LEU A 139 1.95 16.46 2.43
C LEU A 139 2.75 17.65 1.91
N THR A 140 2.85 18.73 2.67
CA THR A 140 3.63 19.92 2.27
C THR A 140 4.65 20.33 3.32
N SER A 141 5.67 21.07 2.89
CA SER A 141 6.63 21.76 3.78
C SER A 141 6.00 22.70 4.80
N ALA A 142 4.77 23.17 4.57
CA ALA A 142 4.01 24.00 5.50
C ALA A 142 3.29 23.18 6.59
N GLY A 143 3.40 21.84 6.56
CA GLY A 143 2.79 20.94 7.54
C GLY A 143 1.37 20.48 7.20
N ILE A 144 0.85 20.82 6.02
CA ILE A 144 -0.48 20.37 5.59
C ILE A 144 -0.42 18.87 5.33
N LYS A 145 -1.32 18.12 5.99
CA LYS A 145 -1.52 16.68 5.85
C LYS A 145 -2.99 16.42 5.63
N CYS A 146 -3.35 16.13 4.38
CA CYS A 146 -4.74 15.86 4.05
C CYS A 146 -4.88 14.73 3.04
N LYS A 147 -6.05 14.11 3.05
CA LYS A 147 -6.44 13.02 2.17
C LYS A 147 -7.80 13.30 1.55
N ILE A 148 -8.00 12.87 0.31
CA ILE A 148 -9.23 13.10 -0.43
C ILE A 148 -9.47 11.97 -1.44
N LYS A 149 -10.74 11.63 -1.72
CA LYS A 149 -11.10 10.60 -2.71
C LYS A 149 -11.01 11.10 -4.16
N THR A 150 -11.07 12.40 -4.39
CA THR A 150 -11.08 13.07 -5.70
C THR A 150 -9.74 13.75 -5.98
N PRO A 151 -8.74 13.04 -6.55
CA PRO A 151 -7.37 13.55 -6.69
C PRO A 151 -7.21 14.75 -7.64
N ALA A 152 -8.22 15.02 -8.48
CA ALA A 152 -8.27 16.19 -9.36
C ALA A 152 -8.27 17.52 -8.57
N ASN A 153 -8.77 17.51 -7.33
CA ASN A 153 -8.87 18.70 -6.50
C ASN A 153 -7.60 18.98 -5.67
N ILE A 154 -6.61 18.07 -5.68
CA ILE A 154 -5.35 18.26 -4.95
C ILE A 154 -4.43 19.19 -5.74
N THR A 155 -4.16 20.35 -5.13
CA THR A 155 -3.15 21.33 -5.55
C THR A 155 -1.88 21.20 -4.71
N ALA A 156 -0.84 21.99 -4.99
CA ALA A 156 0.40 21.96 -4.22
C ALA A 156 0.26 22.53 -2.80
N GLN A 157 -0.87 23.16 -2.47
CA GLN A 157 -1.09 23.86 -1.21
C GLN A 157 -2.37 23.43 -0.49
N ASP A 158 -3.28 22.70 -1.15
CA ASP A 158 -4.53 22.26 -0.55
C ASP A 158 -5.07 20.98 -1.22
N CYS A 159 -5.75 20.14 -0.46
CA CYS A 159 -6.47 18.97 -0.98
C CYS A 159 -7.83 19.32 -1.60
N GLY A 160 -8.33 20.54 -1.42
CA GLY A 160 -9.63 20.99 -1.92
C GLY A 160 -10.79 20.77 -0.93
N LEU A 161 -12.01 20.71 -1.47
CA LEU A 161 -13.26 20.46 -0.74
C LEU A 161 -13.39 18.97 -0.35
N ASP A 162 -14.12 18.67 0.73
CA ASP A 162 -14.30 17.30 1.26
C ASP A 162 -12.99 16.58 1.64
N LYS A 163 -11.93 17.36 1.93
CA LYS A 163 -10.69 16.84 2.48
C LYS A 163 -10.88 16.39 3.91
N GLU A 164 -10.17 15.33 4.27
CA GLU A 164 -10.00 14.86 5.64
C GLU A 164 -8.53 15.03 6.04
N ASP A 165 -8.27 15.34 7.31
CA ASP A 165 -6.91 15.31 7.85
C ASP A 165 -6.46 13.85 8.09
N TRP A 166 -5.14 13.65 8.18
CA TRP A 166 -4.56 12.35 8.53
C TRP A 166 -3.26 12.46 9.32
#